data_AF-A0A6B2JPD2-F1
#
_entry.id   AF-A0A6B2JPD2-F1
#
_cell.length_a   1.000
_cell.length_b   1.000
_cell.length_c   1.000
_cell.angle_alpha   90.00
_cell.angle_beta   90.00
_cell.angle_gamma   90.00
#
_symmetry.space_group_name_H-M   'P 1'
#
loop_
_entity.id
_entity.type
_entity.pdbx_description
1 polymer ?
#
loop_
_entity_poly.entity_id
_entity_poly.type
_entity_poly.pdbx_seq_one_letter_code
_entity_poly.pdbx_strand_id
1 'polypeptide(L)'
;MNKVEKILVKQFLDLQKKEKVKLIDIRTPAEHSRECIDCAENILVDDIYDADIKPDEVVVLHCQFGNRTNQAASKVSGLNAKKVYLLDGGINAWKQHKQPTQKNVKEPLPIMRQVQIIVGFLVLLGVVLSFTVS
;
A
#
# COMPACT_ATOMS: atom_id res chain seq x y z
N MET A 1 7.41 -21.50 -15.14
CA MET A 1 6.79 -20.94 -13.92
C MET A 1 7.81 -20.02 -13.29
N ASN A 2 7.50 -18.73 -13.17
CA ASN A 2 8.42 -17.78 -12.56
C ASN A 2 8.43 -17.96 -11.04
N LYS A 3 9.63 -17.99 -10.46
CA LYS A 3 9.81 -18.18 -9.02
C LYS A 3 9.39 -16.90 -8.29
N VAL A 4 8.30 -16.99 -7.52
CA VAL A 4 7.78 -15.87 -6.74
C VAL A 4 8.46 -15.87 -5.38
N GLU A 5 9.27 -14.85 -5.11
CA GLU A 5 10.02 -14.72 -3.85
C GLU A 5 9.58 -13.48 -3.08
N LYS A 6 9.60 -13.55 -1.74
CA LYS A 6 9.31 -12.39 -0.88
C LYS A 6 10.57 -11.59 -0.65
N ILE A 7 10.48 -10.26 -0.76
CA ILE A 7 11.59 -9.35 -0.49
C ILE A 7 11.18 -8.27 0.51
N LEU A 8 12.16 -7.85 1.30
CA LEU A 8 12.00 -6.72 2.22
C LEU A 8 12.20 -5.38 1.48
N VAL A 9 11.71 -4.30 2.08
CA VAL A 9 11.88 -2.93 1.56
C VAL A 9 13.34 -2.59 1.29
N LYS A 10 14.26 -3.00 2.16
CA LYS A 10 15.71 -2.77 1.96
C LYS A 10 16.23 -3.46 0.70
N GLN A 11 15.83 -4.72 0.48
CA GLN A 11 16.24 -5.48 -0.69
C GLN A 11 15.66 -4.91 -1.99
N PHE A 12 14.42 -4.40 -1.94
CA PHE A 12 13.82 -3.68 -3.05
C PHE A 12 14.67 -2.46 -3.45
N LEU A 13 15.10 -1.65 -2.48
CA LEU A 13 15.92 -0.46 -2.74
C LEU A 13 17.28 -0.81 -3.35
N ASP A 14 17.87 -1.94 -2.94
CA ASP A 14 19.13 -2.42 -3.52
C ASP A 14 18.93 -2.98 -4.93
N LEU A 15 17.81 -3.67 -5.20
CA LEU A 15 17.44 -4.16 -6.53
C LEU A 15 17.18 -3.01 -7.50
N GLN A 16 16.44 -1.99 -7.05
CA GLN A 16 16.11 -0.81 -7.85
C GLN A 16 17.36 -0.05 -8.33
N LYS A 17 18.49 -0.14 -7.61
CA LYS A 17 19.77 0.46 -8.03
C LYS A 17 20.56 -0.38 -9.04
N LYS A 18 20.31 -1.69 -9.10
CA LYS A 18 21.08 -2.63 -9.94
C LYS A 18 20.45 -2.87 -11.29
N GLU A 19 19.12 -2.92 -11.33
CA GLU A 19 18.38 -3.26 -12.54
C GLU A 19 17.06 -2.49 -12.62
N LYS A 20 16.40 -2.58 -13.78
CA LYS A 20 15.12 -1.93 -14.00
C LYS A 20 14.02 -2.74 -13.29
N VAL A 21 13.53 -2.19 -12.18
CA VAL A 21 12.48 -2.79 -11.36
C VAL A 21 11.17 -2.03 -11.54
N LYS A 22 10.09 -2.74 -11.84
CA LYS A 22 8.73 -2.20 -11.93
C LYS A 22 7.99 -2.54 -10.63
N LEU A 23 7.57 -1.52 -9.87
CA LEU A 23 6.78 -1.70 -8.65
C LEU A 23 5.30 -1.60 -9.01
N ILE A 24 4.50 -2.60 -8.66
CA ILE A 24 3.07 -2.68 -8.97
C ILE A 24 2.27 -2.70 -7.68
N ASP A 25 1.33 -1.76 -7.56
CA ASP A 25 0.36 -1.68 -6.47
C ASP A 25 -0.92 -2.40 -6.86
N ILE A 26 -1.15 -3.58 -6.26
CA ILE A 26 -2.34 -4.41 -6.50
C ILE A 26 -3.57 -4.02 -5.66
N ARG A 27 -3.54 -2.85 -5.02
CA ARG A 27 -4.69 -2.29 -4.30
C ARG A 27 -5.66 -1.63 -5.26
N THR A 28 -6.84 -1.29 -4.75
CA THR A 28 -7.85 -0.56 -5.54
C THR A 28 -7.38 0.87 -5.86
N PRO A 29 -7.86 1.48 -6.96
CA PRO A 29 -7.49 2.86 -7.31
C PRO A 29 -7.83 3.87 -6.21
N ALA A 30 -8.93 3.66 -5.47
CA ALA A 30 -9.31 4.49 -4.33
C ALA A 30 -8.33 4.37 -3.14
N GLU A 31 -7.65 3.23 -2.98
CA GLU A 31 -6.59 3.09 -1.97
C GLU A 31 -5.28 3.72 -2.44
N HIS A 32 -4.98 3.61 -3.74
CA HIS A 32 -3.78 4.19 -4.34
C HIS A 32 -3.86 5.72 -4.40
N SER A 33 -5.03 6.29 -4.72
CA SER A 33 -5.27 7.74 -4.75
C SER A 33 -5.03 8.40 -3.39
N ARG A 34 -5.36 7.72 -2.28
CA ARG A 34 -5.13 8.20 -0.92
C ARG A 34 -3.65 8.28 -0.59
N GLU A 35 -2.96 7.18 -0.81
CA GLU A 35 -1.56 7.02 -0.47
C GLU A 35 -0.94 5.96 -1.38
N CYS A 36 0.09 6.36 -2.13
CA CYS A 36 0.86 5.47 -2.99
C CYS A 36 2.37 5.63 -2.80
N ILE A 37 3.11 4.64 -3.28
CA ILE A 37 4.56 4.75 -3.43
C ILE A 37 4.80 5.41 -4.79
N ASP A 38 5.64 6.45 -4.82
CA ASP A 38 5.84 7.30 -6.01
C ASP A 38 6.23 6.52 -7.27
N CYS A 39 7.05 5.47 -7.11
CA CYS A 39 7.48 4.61 -8.21
C CYS A 39 6.54 3.42 -8.48
N ALA A 40 5.39 3.32 -7.80
CA ALA A 40 4.45 2.22 -7.98
C ALA A 40 3.37 2.55 -9.02
N GLU A 41 3.18 1.64 -9.97
CA GLU A 41 2.08 1.66 -10.94
C GLU A 41 0.86 0.94 -10.34
N ASN A 42 -0.32 1.56 -10.37
CA ASN A 42 -1.53 0.91 -9.87
C ASN A 42 -2.14 -0.01 -10.92
N ILE A 43 -2.12 -1.31 -10.64
CA ILE A 43 -2.71 -2.34 -11.50
C ILE A 43 -3.37 -3.36 -10.59
N LEU A 44 -4.68 -3.56 -10.72
CA LEU A 44 -5.38 -4.53 -9.89
C LEU A 44 -4.83 -5.94 -10.14
N VAL A 45 -4.94 -6.79 -9.13
CA VAL A 45 -4.49 -8.19 -9.23
C VAL A 45 -5.14 -8.96 -10.38
N ASP A 46 -6.37 -8.60 -10.75
CA ASP A 46 -7.10 -9.27 -11.81
C ASP A 46 -6.68 -8.78 -13.21
N ASP A 47 -6.24 -7.53 -13.33
CA ASP A 47 -5.80 -6.90 -14.59
C ASP A 47 -4.28 -7.04 -14.83
N ILE A 48 -3.57 -7.73 -13.94
CA ILE A 48 -2.10 -7.75 -13.96
C ILE A 48 -1.51 -8.48 -15.17
N TYR A 49 -2.28 -9.36 -15.80
CA TYR A 49 -1.87 -10.04 -17.03
C TYR A 49 -1.95 -9.13 -18.26
N ASP A 50 -2.76 -8.07 -18.20
CA ASP A 50 -2.89 -7.08 -19.27
C ASP A 50 -1.84 -5.97 -19.16
N ALA A 51 -1.05 -5.97 -18.07
CA ALA A 51 0.04 -5.03 -17.87
C ALA A 51 1.15 -5.25 -18.90
N ASP A 52 1.64 -4.15 -19.49
CA ASP A 52 2.83 -4.17 -20.35
C ASP A 52 4.08 -4.42 -19.49
N ILE A 53 4.40 -5.70 -19.32
CA ILE A 53 5.55 -6.20 -18.58
C ILE A 53 6.47 -6.90 -19.57
N LYS A 54 7.70 -6.40 -19.67
CA LYS A 54 8.70 -6.98 -20.56
C LYS A 54 9.41 -8.16 -19.90
N PRO A 55 9.82 -9.18 -20.66
CA PRO A 55 10.48 -10.38 -20.12
C PRO A 55 11.87 -10.14 -19.51
N ASP A 56 12.50 -8.97 -19.74
CA ASP A 56 13.76 -8.58 -19.08
C ASP A 56 13.55 -7.69 -17.84
N GLU A 57 12.31 -7.34 -17.51
CA GLU A 57 12.00 -6.50 -16.35
C GLU A 57 11.74 -7.36 -15.10
N VAL A 58 12.18 -6.84 -13.96
CA VAL A 58 11.87 -7.41 -12.64
C VAL A 58 10.63 -6.73 -12.10
N VAL A 59 9.62 -7.52 -11.76
CA VAL A 59 8.35 -7.02 -11.24
C VAL A 59 8.27 -7.27 -9.75
N VAL A 60 7.92 -6.23 -8.99
CA VAL A 60 7.71 -6.31 -7.56
C VAL A 60 6.28 -5.90 -7.28
N LEU A 61 5.51 -6.76 -6.62
CA LEU A 61 4.13 -6.46 -6.27
C LEU A 61 4.01 -6.13 -4.79
N HIS A 62 3.16 -5.16 -4.46
CA HIS A 62 2.81 -4.86 -3.09
C HIS A 62 1.31 -4.66 -2.91
N CYS A 63 0.82 -4.93 -1.69
CA CYS A 63 -0.52 -4.54 -1.28
C CYS A 63 -0.46 -3.72 0.02
N GLN A 64 -1.51 -3.74 0.83
CA GLN A 64 -1.55 -3.01 2.09
C GLN A 64 -0.69 -3.66 3.20
N PHE A 65 -0.79 -4.98 3.37
CA PHE A 65 -0.14 -5.75 4.46
C PHE A 65 0.57 -7.04 4.00
N GLY A 66 0.59 -7.34 2.70
CA GLY A 66 1.13 -8.60 2.14
C GLY A 66 0.12 -9.74 1.97
N ASN A 67 -1.06 -9.70 2.61
CA ASN A 67 -2.05 -10.80 2.55
C ASN A 67 -2.68 -11.02 1.17
N ARG A 68 -2.98 -9.93 0.43
CA ARG A 68 -3.54 -10.02 -0.93
C ARG A 68 -2.47 -10.52 -1.92
N THR A 69 -1.22 -10.12 -1.72
CA THR A 69 -0.09 -10.55 -2.55
C THR A 69 0.23 -12.04 -2.38
N ASN A 70 0.12 -12.58 -1.15
CA ASN A 70 0.31 -14.02 -0.90
C ASN A 70 -0.74 -14.89 -1.60
N GLN A 71 -2.00 -14.45 -1.62
CA GLN A 71 -3.08 -15.15 -2.33
C GLN A 71 -2.94 -15.01 -3.85
N ALA A 72 -2.40 -13.89 -4.30
CA ALA A 72 -2.10 -13.62 -5.71
C ALA A 72 -0.83 -14.32 -6.22
N ALA A 73 -0.01 -14.90 -5.34
CA ALA A 73 1.29 -15.49 -5.69
C ALA A 73 1.21 -16.52 -6.82
N SER A 74 0.14 -17.34 -6.81
CA SER A 74 -0.12 -18.33 -7.87
C SER A 74 -0.45 -17.66 -9.21
N LYS A 75 -1.29 -16.61 -9.22
CA LYS A 75 -1.61 -15.83 -10.43
C LYS A 75 -0.35 -15.18 -11.01
N VAL A 76 0.41 -14.48 -10.18
CA VAL A 76 1.55 -13.67 -10.65
C VAL A 76 2.76 -14.51 -11.11
N SER A 77 2.80 -15.80 -10.76
CA SER A 77 3.85 -16.73 -11.22
C SER A 77 3.83 -16.99 -12.74
N GLY A 78 2.72 -16.68 -13.41
CA GLY A 78 2.55 -16.81 -14.85
C GLY A 78 2.86 -15.55 -15.65
N LEU A 79 3.28 -14.45 -15.01
CA LEU A 79 3.58 -13.20 -15.70
C LEU A 79 4.81 -13.33 -16.60
N ASN A 80 4.79 -12.62 -17.74
CA ASN A 80 5.90 -12.57 -18.69
C ASN A 80 7.05 -11.64 -18.22
N ALA A 81 7.51 -11.84 -16.98
CA ALA A 81 8.59 -11.09 -16.34
C ALA A 81 9.86 -11.93 -16.18
N LYS A 82 11.01 -11.29 -16.03
CA LYS A 82 12.28 -11.97 -15.71
C LYS A 82 12.23 -12.64 -14.35
N LYS A 83 11.72 -11.89 -13.36
CA LYS A 83 11.50 -12.30 -11.98
C LYS A 83 10.33 -11.56 -11.40
N VAL A 84 9.61 -12.22 -10.50
CA VAL A 84 8.46 -11.68 -9.80
C VAL A 84 8.72 -11.76 -8.30
N TYR A 85 8.65 -10.63 -7.63
CA TYR A 85 8.84 -10.54 -6.19
C TYR A 85 7.60 -9.98 -5.50
N LEU A 86 7.40 -10.37 -4.24
CA LEU A 86 6.35 -9.81 -3.39
C LEU A 86 7.00 -8.96 -2.30
N LEU A 87 6.59 -7.70 -2.19
CA LEU A 87 7.06 -6.82 -1.13
C LEU A 87 6.41 -7.23 0.20
N ASP A 88 7.23 -7.69 1.13
CA ASP A 88 6.76 -8.12 2.44
C ASP A 88 6.27 -6.93 3.28
N GLY A 89 5.15 -7.12 3.96
CA GLY A 89 4.47 -6.07 4.75
C GLY A 89 3.89 -4.89 3.95
N GLY A 90 4.00 -4.88 2.61
CA GLY A 90 3.34 -3.92 1.73
C GLY A 90 3.71 -2.45 1.97
N ILE A 91 2.77 -1.54 1.68
CA ILE A 91 2.99 -0.09 1.88
C ILE A 91 3.16 0.28 3.36
N ASN A 92 2.68 -0.52 4.30
CA ASN A 92 2.90 -0.27 5.72
C ASN A 92 4.35 -0.51 6.14
N ALA A 93 4.98 -1.59 5.66
CA ALA A 93 6.42 -1.80 5.87
C ALA A 93 7.25 -0.68 5.22
N TRP A 94 6.86 -0.22 4.03
CA TRP A 94 7.48 0.94 3.37
C TRP A 94 7.53 2.18 4.28
N LYS A 95 6.38 2.49 4.92
CA LYS A 95 6.27 3.61 5.87
C LYS A 95 7.04 3.39 7.16
N GLN A 96 7.06 2.17 7.69
CA GLN A 96 7.87 1.83 8.87
C GLN A 96 9.36 2.05 8.61
N HIS A 97 9.81 1.84 7.37
CA HIS A 97 11.16 2.15 6.93
C HIS A 97 11.40 3.63 6.58
N LYS A 98 10.45 4.52 6.93
CA LYS A 98 10.52 5.98 6.70
C LYS A 98 10.75 6.35 5.23
N GLN A 99 10.32 5.50 4.30
CA GLN A 99 10.41 5.78 2.87
C GLN A 99 9.29 6.73 2.43
N PRO A 100 9.53 7.58 1.42
CA PRO A 100 8.54 8.55 0.97
C PRO A 100 7.32 7.85 0.36
N THR A 101 6.13 8.35 0.68
CA THR A 101 4.85 8.03 0.03
C THR A 101 4.21 9.31 -0.45
N GLN A 102 3.55 9.26 -1.61
CA GLN A 102 2.67 10.34 -2.04
C GLN A 102 1.33 10.15 -1.34
N LYS A 103 0.97 11.09 -0.46
CA LYS A 103 -0.34 11.15 0.18
C LYS A 103 -1.16 12.26 -0.45
N ASN A 104 -2.35 11.95 -0.95
CA ASN A 104 -3.28 12.95 -1.40
C ASN A 104 -4.14 13.42 -0.22
N VAL A 105 -3.78 14.56 0.36
CA VAL A 105 -4.39 15.14 1.57
C VAL A 105 -5.81 15.69 1.31
N LYS A 106 -6.30 15.61 0.06
CA LYS A 106 -7.65 16.07 -0.31
C LYS A 106 -8.78 15.08 0.02
N GLU A 107 -8.50 13.84 0.44
CA GLU A 107 -9.57 12.94 0.88
C GLU A 107 -10.03 13.26 2.33
N PRO A 108 -11.34 13.46 2.56
CA PRO A 108 -11.88 13.71 3.90
C PRO A 108 -11.59 12.53 4.84
N LEU A 109 -11.38 12.82 6.12
CA LEU A 109 -11.22 11.81 7.17
C LEU A 109 -12.44 10.87 7.23
N PRO A 110 -12.26 9.58 7.59
CA PRO A 110 -13.37 8.64 7.71
C PRO A 110 -14.39 9.11 8.76
N ILE A 111 -15.69 9.08 8.40
CA ILE A 111 -16.83 9.60 9.18
C ILE A 111 -16.84 9.10 10.64
N MET A 112 -16.35 7.89 10.91
CA MET A 112 -16.29 7.32 12.26
C MET A 112 -15.42 8.14 13.23
N ARG A 113 -14.35 8.79 12.76
CA ARG A 113 -13.47 9.61 13.61
C ARG A 113 -14.10 10.97 13.92
N GLN A 114 -15.01 11.45 13.07
CA GLN A 114 -15.73 12.70 13.24
C GLN A 114 -16.77 12.59 14.37
N VAL A 115 -17.48 11.46 14.46
CA VAL A 115 -18.47 11.21 15.52
C VAL A 115 -17.81 11.15 16.90
N GLN A 116 -16.66 10.46 17.02
CA GLN A 116 -15.94 10.34 18.30
C GLN A 116 -15.47 11.69 18.85
N ILE A 117 -15.04 12.61 17.99
CA ILE A 117 -14.63 13.96 18.40
C ILE A 117 -15.84 14.77 18.89
N ILE A 118 -16.99 14.69 18.19
CA ILE A 118 -18.22 15.39 18.58
C ILE A 118 -18.73 14.88 19.93
N VAL A 119 -18.81 13.56 20.10
CA VAL A 119 -19.27 12.94 21.36
C VAL A 119 -18.31 13.30 22.50
N GLY A 120 -17.00 13.22 22.28
CA GLY A 120 -16.00 13.59 23.29
C GLY A 120 -16.11 15.06 23.72
N PHE A 121 -16.35 15.98 22.77
CA PHE A 121 -16.51 17.40 23.08
C PHE A 121 -17.79 17.68 23.88
N LEU A 122 -18.91 17.02 23.54
CA LEU A 122 -20.18 17.12 24.27
C LEU A 122 -20.05 16.65 25.73
N VAL A 123 -19.38 15.51 25.94
CA VAL A 123 -19.12 14.99 27.30
C VAL A 123 -18.23 15.94 28.08
N LEU A 124 -17.17 16.45 27.47
CA LEU A 124 -16.24 17.39 28.12
C LEU A 124 -16.95 18.68 28.54
N LEU A 125 -17.80 19.25 27.68
CA LEU A 125 -18.62 20.42 28.02
C LEU A 125 -19.60 20.12 29.16
N GLY A 126 -20.26 18.96 29.13
CA GLY A 126 -21.18 18.54 30.20
C GLY A 126 -20.50 18.43 31.56
N VAL A 127 -19.29 17.86 31.60
CA VAL A 127 -18.50 17.75 32.83
C VAL A 127 -18.07 19.12 33.35
N VAL A 128 -17.55 19.99 32.48
CA VAL A 128 -17.15 21.35 32.87
C VAL A 128 -18.34 22.13 33.43
N LEU A 129 -19.49 22.10 32.76
CA LEU A 129 -20.72 22.77 33.22
C LEU A 129 -21.16 22.27 34.59
N SER A 130 -21.10 20.95 34.82
CA SER A 130 -21.43 20.33 36.11
C SER A 130 -20.56 20.86 37.25
N PHE A 131 -19.24 20.98 37.02
CA PHE A 131 -18.30 21.54 38.00
C PHE A 131 -18.45 23.05 38.21
N THR A 132 -18.92 23.81 37.21
CA THR A 132 -19.12 25.26 37.35
C THR A 132 -20.45 25.64 38.00
N VAL A 133 -21.44 24.75 37.95
CA VAL A 133 -22.79 24.98 38.51
C VAL A 133 -22.95 24.38 39.91
N SER A 134 -22.07 23.44 40.32
CA SER A 134 -21.99 22.90 41.68
C SER A 134 -21.13 23.78 42.59
#